data_AF-A0A6P8J4J4-F1
#
_entry.id   AF-A0A6P8J4J4-F1
#
_cell.length_a   1.000
_cell.length_b   1.000
_cell.length_c   1.000
_cell.angle_alpha   90.00
_cell.angle_beta   90.00
_cell.angle_gamma   90.00
#
_symmetry.space_group_name_H-M   'P 1'
#
loop_
_entity.id
_entity.type
_entity.pdbx_description
1 polymer ?
#
loop_
_entity_poly.entity_id
_entity_poly.type
_entity_poly.pdbx_seq_one_letter_code
_entity_poly.pdbx_strand_id
1 'polypeptide(L)'
;MLYAALPRINYLDPSLYGKRGDSITLRCYASGYPAPRVAWTHQDTKRTITNSSVTSFKITGKESGGKYCCHVSNDFGNETNCTSLEVIVLPRVKNLTFHLSGKQGESITLRCNASGDPAPRITWIHKDTNRTIANSSVTSFNITGKASGGKYCCHVSNGFGEETNCTSVKVTEYQPINAKLTSDMKFATANKTFEVFCNADASPPANYSIKQGNITMGGSHKDEKLATLIEGIINKGYRQRRTEYLKSDCL
;
A
#
# COMPACT_ATOMS: atom_id res chain seq x y z
N MET A 1 -36.98 -56.53 23.69
CA MET A 1 -37.36 -55.23 23.08
C MET A 1 -36.17 -54.79 22.24
N LEU A 2 -36.29 -54.74 20.91
CA LEU A 2 -35.19 -54.27 20.05
C LEU A 2 -35.17 -52.74 20.14
N TYR A 3 -34.09 -52.20 20.71
CA TYR A 3 -33.85 -50.76 20.75
C TYR A 3 -33.73 -50.24 19.30
N ALA A 4 -34.38 -49.13 18.98
CA ALA A 4 -34.31 -48.49 17.67
C ALA A 4 -34.19 -46.98 17.88
N ALA A 5 -33.35 -46.32 17.06
CA ALA A 5 -33.13 -44.90 17.13
C ALA A 5 -33.00 -44.31 15.72
N LEU A 6 -33.72 -43.21 15.45
CA LEU A 6 -33.63 -42.46 14.20
C LEU A 6 -32.19 -41.96 13.95
N PRO A 7 -31.77 -41.86 12.68
CA PRO A 7 -30.45 -41.35 12.36
C PRO A 7 -30.40 -39.85 12.65
N ARG A 8 -29.31 -39.40 13.28
CA ARG A 8 -29.07 -38.01 13.65
C ARG A 8 -27.64 -37.59 13.36
N ILE A 9 -27.45 -36.56 12.55
CA ILE A 9 -26.17 -35.91 12.26
C ILE A 9 -25.77 -35.13 13.52
N ASN A 10 -24.71 -35.57 14.17
CA ASN A 10 -24.15 -34.91 15.35
C ASN A 10 -22.95 -34.03 15.00
N TYR A 11 -22.37 -34.20 13.82
CA TYR A 11 -21.28 -33.36 13.32
C TYR A 11 -21.31 -33.27 11.80
N LEU A 12 -21.12 -32.04 11.31
CA LEU A 12 -20.92 -31.70 9.91
C LEU A 12 -19.84 -30.61 9.85
N ASP A 13 -18.88 -30.75 8.93
CA ASP A 13 -17.91 -29.68 8.70
C ASP A 13 -18.61 -28.34 8.38
N PRO A 14 -18.13 -27.20 8.92
CA PRO A 14 -18.64 -25.87 8.55
C PRO A 14 -18.27 -25.54 7.11
N SER A 15 -18.68 -24.36 6.63
CA SER A 15 -18.28 -23.87 5.30
C SER A 15 -16.76 -23.91 5.13
N LEU A 16 -16.33 -24.47 4.01
CA LEU A 16 -14.92 -24.63 3.65
C LEU A 16 -14.56 -23.60 2.57
N TYR A 17 -13.29 -23.19 2.59
CA TYR A 17 -12.70 -22.30 1.60
C TYR A 17 -11.44 -22.97 1.06
N GLY A 18 -11.21 -22.89 -0.25
CA GLY A 18 -9.98 -23.41 -0.83
C GLY A 18 -9.72 -22.84 -2.22
N LYS A 19 -8.46 -22.86 -2.64
CA LYS A 19 -8.05 -22.46 -3.99
C LYS A 19 -7.79 -23.69 -4.86
N ARG A 20 -7.74 -23.48 -6.16
CA ARG A 20 -7.38 -24.54 -7.12
C ARG A 20 -6.08 -25.24 -6.69
N GLY A 21 -6.14 -26.56 -6.64
CA GLY A 21 -5.03 -27.43 -6.25
C GLY A 21 -5.04 -27.85 -4.78
N ASP A 22 -5.82 -27.20 -3.92
CA ASP A 22 -5.95 -27.62 -2.53
C ASP A 22 -6.71 -28.94 -2.43
N SER A 23 -6.37 -29.74 -1.43
CA SER A 23 -7.15 -30.93 -1.05
C SER A 23 -8.06 -30.56 0.11
N ILE A 24 -9.36 -30.73 -0.06
CA ILE A 24 -10.34 -30.49 1.00
C ILE A 24 -10.89 -31.81 1.49
N THR A 25 -11.30 -31.83 2.75
CA THR A 25 -11.89 -33.00 3.40
C THR A 25 -13.28 -32.63 3.90
N LEU A 26 -14.27 -33.46 3.59
CA LEU A 26 -15.63 -33.37 4.12
C LEU A 26 -15.83 -34.46 5.17
N ARG A 27 -16.36 -34.09 6.33
CA ARG A 27 -16.69 -34.99 7.44
C ARG A 27 -18.13 -34.81 7.88
N CYS A 28 -18.82 -35.93 7.98
CA CYS A 28 -20.18 -36.02 8.50
C CYS A 28 -20.29 -37.28 9.35
N TYR A 29 -20.66 -37.08 10.61
CA TYR A 29 -20.88 -38.16 11.56
C TYR A 29 -22.35 -38.15 12.01
N ALA A 30 -22.89 -39.35 12.21
CA ALA A 30 -24.25 -39.54 12.65
C ALA A 30 -24.37 -40.69 13.64
N SER A 31 -25.32 -40.57 14.55
CA SER A 31 -25.74 -41.58 15.52
C SER A 31 -27.11 -42.14 15.16
N GLY A 32 -27.40 -43.38 15.53
CA GLY A 32 -28.69 -44.04 15.30
C GLY A 32 -28.55 -45.54 15.47
N TYR A 33 -29.67 -46.24 15.59
CA TYR A 33 -29.67 -47.72 15.64
C TYR A 33 -30.81 -48.29 14.79
N PRO A 34 -30.53 -49.19 13.83
CA PRO A 34 -29.21 -49.61 13.36
C PRO A 34 -28.30 -48.46 12.92
N ALA A 35 -26.99 -48.69 12.93
CA ALA A 35 -25.99 -47.67 12.62
C ALA A 35 -26.30 -47.01 11.26
N PRO A 36 -26.39 -45.66 11.19
CA PRO A 36 -26.77 -44.98 9.96
C PRO A 36 -25.73 -45.16 8.85
N ARG A 37 -26.21 -45.35 7.62
CA ARG A 37 -25.42 -45.25 6.40
C ARG A 37 -25.23 -43.79 6.05
N VAL A 38 -24.06 -43.41 5.55
CA VAL A 38 -23.73 -42.02 5.19
C VAL A 38 -23.40 -41.93 3.70
N ALA A 39 -23.95 -40.93 3.03
CA ALA A 39 -23.65 -40.61 1.65
C ALA A 39 -23.50 -39.10 1.45
N TRP A 40 -22.55 -38.70 0.62
CA TRP A 40 -22.33 -37.31 0.24
C TRP A 40 -22.79 -37.07 -1.20
N THR A 41 -23.48 -35.96 -1.42
CA THR A 41 -23.83 -35.49 -2.78
C THR A 41 -23.41 -34.04 -2.96
N HIS A 42 -23.11 -33.66 -4.21
CA HIS A 42 -22.99 -32.26 -4.60
C HIS A 42 -24.35 -31.78 -5.09
N GLN A 43 -24.92 -30.73 -4.47
CA GLN A 43 -26.31 -30.33 -4.70
C GLN A 43 -26.55 -29.86 -6.13
N ASP A 44 -25.63 -29.06 -6.69
CA ASP A 44 -25.83 -28.43 -8.00
C ASP A 44 -25.73 -29.45 -9.14
N THR A 45 -24.82 -30.41 -9.03
CA THR A 45 -24.62 -31.46 -10.04
C THR A 45 -25.41 -32.73 -9.74
N LYS A 46 -26.03 -32.82 -8.56
CA LYS A 46 -26.70 -34.02 -8.01
C LYS A 46 -25.83 -35.27 -8.03
N ARG A 47 -24.50 -35.12 -8.10
CA ARG A 47 -23.55 -36.23 -8.19
C ARG A 47 -23.25 -36.78 -6.81
N THR A 48 -23.33 -38.11 -6.66
CA THR A 48 -22.81 -38.80 -5.47
C THR A 48 -21.29 -38.68 -5.43
N ILE A 49 -20.77 -38.19 -4.30
CA ILE A 49 -19.34 -37.99 -4.07
C ILE A 49 -18.73 -39.22 -3.41
N THR A 50 -19.36 -39.72 -2.35
CA THR A 50 -18.92 -40.93 -1.63
C THR A 50 -20.07 -41.52 -0.82
N ASN A 51 -19.94 -42.78 -0.40
CA ASN A 51 -20.78 -43.43 0.59
C ASN A 51 -20.01 -43.65 1.92
N SER A 52 -19.18 -42.70 2.30
CA SER A 52 -18.34 -42.73 3.50
C SER A 52 -18.54 -41.48 4.35
N SER A 53 -18.39 -41.59 5.67
CA SER A 53 -18.46 -40.44 6.60
C SER A 53 -17.42 -39.36 6.31
N VAL A 54 -16.26 -39.76 5.78
CA VAL A 54 -15.16 -38.87 5.44
C VAL A 54 -14.74 -39.07 4.00
N THR A 55 -14.53 -37.99 3.26
CA THR A 55 -13.95 -38.02 1.92
C THR A 55 -13.03 -36.82 1.70
N SER A 56 -12.01 -37.00 0.87
CA SER A 56 -11.14 -35.91 0.44
C SER A 56 -11.04 -35.88 -1.07
N PHE A 57 -11.02 -34.67 -1.61
CA PHE A 57 -10.85 -34.46 -3.05
C PHE A 57 -10.12 -33.15 -3.32
N LYS A 58 -9.57 -33.03 -4.53
CA LYS A 58 -8.81 -31.86 -4.97
C LYS A 58 -9.71 -30.85 -5.67
N ILE A 59 -9.53 -29.57 -5.37
CA ILE A 59 -10.21 -28.47 -6.08
C ILE A 59 -9.60 -28.34 -7.48
N THR A 60 -10.39 -28.57 -8.52
CA THR A 60 -9.96 -28.46 -9.92
C THR A 60 -10.20 -27.07 -10.49
N GLY A 61 -11.20 -26.36 -9.98
CA GLY A 61 -11.64 -25.06 -10.46
C GLY A 61 -12.90 -24.61 -9.72
N LYS A 62 -13.57 -23.58 -10.26
CA LYS A 62 -14.76 -22.97 -9.65
C LYS A 62 -15.93 -23.96 -9.54
N GLU A 63 -15.98 -24.93 -10.44
CA GLU A 63 -16.95 -26.02 -10.49
C GLU A 63 -16.82 -27.04 -9.35
N SER A 64 -15.70 -27.05 -8.63
CA SER A 64 -15.57 -27.82 -7.39
C SER A 64 -16.33 -27.17 -6.24
N GLY A 65 -16.61 -25.87 -6.31
CA GLY A 65 -17.39 -25.16 -5.31
C GLY A 65 -18.89 -25.45 -5.44
N GLY A 66 -19.61 -25.15 -4.37
CA GLY A 66 -21.05 -25.38 -4.29
C GLY A 66 -21.44 -26.01 -2.96
N LYS A 67 -22.70 -26.46 -2.87
CA LYS A 67 -23.24 -27.07 -1.65
C LYS A 67 -23.03 -28.58 -1.67
N TYR A 68 -22.46 -29.11 -0.60
CA TYR A 68 -22.24 -30.54 -0.36
C TYR A 68 -23.18 -31.02 0.74
N CYS A 69 -24.03 -31.98 0.43
CA CYS A 69 -25.03 -32.50 1.36
C CYS A 69 -24.65 -33.89 1.86
N CYS A 70 -24.61 -34.03 3.18
CA CYS A 70 -24.52 -35.30 3.85
C CYS A 70 -25.94 -35.84 4.07
N HIS A 71 -26.19 -37.04 3.56
CA HIS A 71 -27.42 -37.79 3.74
C HIS A 71 -27.11 -38.98 4.64
N VAL A 72 -27.87 -39.09 5.73
CA VAL A 72 -27.76 -40.22 6.65
C VAL A 72 -29.09 -40.95 6.74
N SER A 73 -29.04 -42.29 6.71
CA SER A 73 -30.26 -43.11 6.75
C SER A 73 -30.06 -44.43 7.46
N ASN A 74 -31.11 -44.90 8.12
CA ASN A 74 -31.23 -46.27 8.60
C ASN A 74 -32.65 -46.79 8.30
N ASP A 75 -32.97 -47.99 8.75
CA ASP A 75 -34.24 -48.64 8.44
C ASP A 75 -35.46 -47.91 9.03
N PHE A 76 -35.25 -46.92 9.91
CA PHE A 76 -36.29 -46.18 10.60
C PHE A 76 -36.42 -44.72 10.17
N GLY A 77 -35.49 -44.19 9.37
CA GLY A 77 -35.60 -42.80 8.89
C GLY A 77 -34.38 -42.28 8.15
N ASN A 78 -34.39 -40.97 7.90
CA ASN A 78 -33.31 -40.24 7.27
C ASN A 78 -33.13 -38.84 7.88
N GLU A 79 -31.94 -38.29 7.70
CA GLU A 79 -31.66 -36.88 7.96
C GLU A 79 -30.68 -36.38 6.89
N THR A 80 -30.75 -35.10 6.57
CA THR A 80 -29.84 -34.48 5.60
C THR A 80 -29.43 -33.11 6.11
N ASN A 81 -28.13 -32.82 6.02
CA ASN A 81 -27.61 -31.50 6.28
C ASN A 81 -26.47 -31.20 5.30
N CYS A 82 -26.24 -29.92 5.01
CA CYS A 82 -25.33 -29.51 3.95
C CYS A 82 -24.35 -28.43 4.41
N THR A 83 -23.14 -28.49 3.86
CA THR A 83 -22.09 -27.48 4.00
C THR A 83 -21.73 -26.91 2.63
N SER A 84 -21.03 -25.79 2.60
CA SER A 84 -20.63 -25.13 1.36
C SER A 84 -19.11 -25.16 1.19
N LEU A 85 -18.66 -25.36 -0.04
CA LEU A 85 -17.28 -25.12 -0.44
C LEU A 85 -17.23 -23.90 -1.34
N GLU A 86 -16.52 -22.86 -0.91
CA GLU A 86 -16.26 -21.67 -1.71
C GLU A 86 -14.85 -21.75 -2.31
N VAL A 87 -14.78 -21.73 -3.64
CA VAL A 87 -13.51 -21.76 -4.36
C VAL A 87 -13.01 -20.33 -4.55
N ILE A 88 -11.97 -20.00 -3.81
CA ILE A 88 -11.38 -18.66 -3.80
C ILE A 88 -10.31 -18.50 -4.89
N VAL A 89 -10.16 -17.27 -5.37
CA VAL A 89 -9.06 -16.84 -6.24
C VAL A 89 -8.31 -15.72 -5.53
N LEU A 90 -7.04 -15.96 -5.23
CA LEU A 90 -6.17 -14.99 -4.57
C LEU A 90 -6.06 -13.68 -5.38
N PRO A 91 -5.92 -12.53 -4.70
CA PRO A 91 -5.87 -11.25 -5.38
C PRO A 91 -4.60 -11.15 -6.23
N ARG A 92 -4.75 -10.56 -7.41
CA ARG A 92 -3.66 -10.29 -8.34
C ARG A 92 -3.81 -8.94 -9.03
N VAL A 93 -2.81 -8.07 -8.95
CA VAL A 93 -2.69 -6.83 -9.71
C VAL A 93 -2.48 -7.18 -11.17
N LYS A 94 -3.39 -6.69 -12.02
CA LYS A 94 -3.37 -6.89 -13.47
C LYS A 94 -2.72 -5.73 -14.18
N ASN A 95 -3.17 -4.51 -13.86
CA ASN A 95 -2.66 -3.29 -14.46
C ASN A 95 -2.33 -2.30 -13.35
N LEU A 96 -1.20 -1.61 -13.51
CA LEU A 96 -0.77 -0.53 -12.65
C LEU A 96 -0.31 0.62 -13.55
N THR A 97 -0.57 1.87 -13.17
CA THR A 97 0.05 3.00 -13.87
C THR A 97 1.57 2.97 -13.65
N PHE A 98 2.37 3.13 -14.70
CA PHE A 98 3.84 3.11 -14.63
C PHE A 98 4.44 4.45 -15.05
N HIS A 99 5.60 4.77 -14.47
CA HIS A 99 6.49 5.88 -14.87
C HIS A 99 5.77 7.23 -15.04
N LEU A 100 5.15 7.72 -13.97
CA LEU A 100 4.46 9.01 -14.00
C LEU A 100 5.43 10.16 -13.73
N SER A 101 5.29 11.23 -14.48
CA SER A 101 6.02 12.47 -14.24
C SER A 101 5.11 13.68 -14.38
N GLY A 102 5.40 14.74 -13.62
CA GLY A 102 4.68 15.99 -13.74
C GLY A 102 5.39 17.13 -13.01
N LYS A 103 4.86 18.33 -13.24
CA LYS A 103 5.36 19.59 -12.67
C LYS A 103 4.52 20.01 -11.47
N GLN A 104 5.09 20.79 -10.57
CA GLN A 104 4.32 21.42 -9.50
C GLN A 104 3.12 22.19 -10.06
N GLY A 105 1.93 21.94 -9.51
CA GLY A 105 0.65 22.46 -9.98
C GLY A 105 -0.13 21.52 -10.91
N GLU A 106 0.51 20.52 -11.52
CA GLU A 106 -0.17 19.51 -12.33
C GLU A 106 -0.84 18.43 -11.47
N SER A 107 -1.77 17.70 -12.07
CA SER A 107 -2.45 16.56 -11.43
C SER A 107 -2.00 15.24 -12.04
N ILE A 108 -1.73 14.25 -11.19
CA ILE A 108 -1.39 12.89 -11.61
C ILE A 108 -2.51 11.94 -11.23
N THR A 109 -2.78 10.96 -12.10
CA THR A 109 -3.77 9.91 -11.87
C THR A 109 -3.10 8.54 -11.73
N LEU A 110 -3.29 7.91 -10.58
CA LEU A 110 -2.89 6.53 -10.30
C LEU A 110 -4.05 5.60 -10.61
N ARG A 111 -3.78 4.50 -11.32
CA ARG A 111 -4.75 3.45 -11.65
C ARG A 111 -4.16 2.09 -11.29
N CYS A 112 -4.95 1.31 -10.58
CA CYS A 112 -4.64 -0.05 -10.19
C CYS A 112 -5.88 -0.90 -10.43
N ASN A 113 -5.72 -1.92 -11.26
CA ASN A 113 -6.75 -2.92 -11.48
C ASN A 113 -6.26 -4.25 -10.95
N ALA A 114 -7.10 -4.94 -10.18
CA ALA A 114 -6.78 -6.24 -9.62
C ALA A 114 -7.95 -7.21 -9.82
N SER A 115 -7.60 -8.48 -9.99
CA SER A 115 -8.54 -9.60 -10.04
C SER A 115 -8.46 -10.40 -8.75
N GLY A 116 -9.56 -11.05 -8.36
CA GLY A 116 -9.63 -11.96 -7.23
C GLY A 116 -11.09 -12.35 -7.03
N ASP A 117 -11.32 -13.46 -6.34
CA ASP A 117 -12.65 -13.92 -5.95
C ASP A 117 -12.56 -14.40 -4.48
N PRO A 118 -13.13 -13.68 -3.50
CA PRO A 118 -13.92 -12.46 -3.65
C PRO A 118 -13.16 -11.28 -4.26
N ALA A 119 -13.90 -10.31 -4.81
CA ALA A 119 -13.32 -9.12 -5.44
C ALA A 119 -12.40 -8.36 -4.46
N PRO A 120 -11.15 -8.04 -4.84
CA PRO A 120 -10.20 -7.43 -3.93
C PRO A 120 -10.51 -5.95 -3.66
N ARG A 121 -10.31 -5.54 -2.41
CA ARG A 121 -10.24 -4.14 -2.01
C ARG A 121 -8.88 -3.57 -2.42
N ILE A 122 -8.86 -2.31 -2.84
CA ILE A 122 -7.67 -1.62 -3.34
C ILE A 122 -7.37 -0.41 -2.45
N THR A 123 -6.10 -0.30 -2.04
CA THR A 123 -5.61 0.82 -1.23
C THR A 123 -4.29 1.34 -1.81
N TRP A 124 -4.24 2.64 -2.07
CA TRP A 124 -3.04 3.35 -2.50
C TRP A 124 -2.28 3.90 -1.30
N ILE A 125 -0.97 3.65 -1.26
CA ILE A 125 -0.09 4.05 -0.16
C ILE A 125 1.12 4.79 -0.75
N HIS A 126 1.42 5.98 -0.24
CA HIS A 126 2.68 6.65 -0.54
C HIS A 126 3.78 6.09 0.37
N LYS A 127 4.69 5.31 -0.21
CA LYS A 127 5.61 4.42 0.52
C LYS A 127 6.57 5.18 1.43
N ASP A 128 7.04 6.34 1.00
CA ASP A 128 8.03 7.13 1.73
C ASP A 128 7.43 7.77 3.00
N THR A 129 6.13 8.10 2.96
CA THR A 129 5.39 8.66 4.11
C THR A 129 4.55 7.63 4.85
N ASN A 130 4.46 6.40 4.33
CA ASN A 130 3.52 5.36 4.74
C ASN A 130 2.05 5.83 4.89
N ARG A 131 1.65 6.85 4.10
CA ARG A 131 0.31 7.44 4.18
C ARG A 131 -0.62 6.80 3.16
N THR A 132 -1.81 6.41 3.60
CA THR A 132 -2.90 6.04 2.69
C THR A 132 -3.35 7.25 1.89
N ILE A 133 -3.35 7.11 0.57
CA ILE A 133 -3.76 8.14 -0.38
C ILE A 133 -5.23 7.99 -0.75
N ALA A 134 -5.66 6.75 -1.03
CA ALA A 134 -7.04 6.47 -1.40
C ALA A 134 -7.38 4.98 -1.22
N ASN A 135 -8.67 4.67 -1.07
CA ASN A 135 -9.21 3.31 -1.08
C ASN A 135 -10.03 3.09 -2.36
N SER A 136 -9.39 3.25 -3.52
CA SER A 136 -10.03 3.18 -4.83
C SER A 136 -9.08 2.63 -5.89
N SER A 137 -9.64 2.03 -6.95
CA SER A 137 -8.86 1.58 -8.11
C SER A 137 -8.18 2.74 -8.83
N VAL A 138 -8.84 3.90 -8.88
CA VAL A 138 -8.34 5.12 -9.52
C VAL A 138 -8.37 6.27 -8.52
N THR A 139 -7.26 7.01 -8.44
CA THR A 139 -7.17 8.23 -7.62
C THR A 139 -6.30 9.27 -8.32
N SER A 140 -6.63 10.54 -8.13
CA SER A 140 -5.88 11.66 -8.70
C SER A 140 -5.53 12.65 -7.59
N PHE A 141 -4.33 13.23 -7.66
CA PHE A 141 -3.87 14.24 -6.71
C PHE A 141 -2.97 15.26 -7.41
N ASN A 142 -2.90 16.47 -6.84
CA ASN A 142 -2.07 17.54 -7.36
C ASN A 142 -0.65 17.45 -6.80
N ILE A 143 0.34 17.71 -7.66
CA ILE A 143 1.74 17.83 -7.29
C ILE A 143 1.92 19.18 -6.59
N THR A 144 2.15 19.17 -5.29
CA THR A 144 2.36 20.40 -4.50
C THR A 144 3.82 20.80 -4.44
N GLY A 145 4.75 19.89 -4.75
CA GLY A 145 6.19 20.15 -4.83
C GLY A 145 6.98 18.84 -4.93
N LYS A 146 8.30 18.91 -4.74
CA LYS A 146 9.21 17.74 -4.85
C LYS A 146 8.76 16.54 -4.00
N ALA A 147 8.25 16.78 -2.80
CA ALA A 147 7.81 15.75 -1.86
C ALA A 147 6.54 14.99 -2.29
N SER A 148 5.82 15.46 -3.31
CA SER A 148 4.74 14.69 -3.93
C SER A 148 5.28 13.56 -4.82
N GLY A 149 6.56 13.63 -5.21
CA GLY A 149 7.24 12.51 -5.87
C GLY A 149 7.56 11.40 -4.88
N GLY A 150 7.98 10.26 -5.42
CA GLY A 150 8.31 9.09 -4.61
C GLY A 150 7.62 7.83 -5.09
N LYS A 151 7.63 6.81 -4.25
CA LYS A 151 7.08 5.49 -4.58
C LYS A 151 5.63 5.36 -4.07
N TYR A 152 4.72 5.00 -4.97
CA TYR A 152 3.31 4.79 -4.69
C TYR A 152 2.95 3.33 -4.89
N CYS A 153 2.43 2.68 -3.87
CA CYS A 153 2.10 1.26 -3.88
C CYS A 153 0.59 1.06 -3.87
N CYS A 154 0.11 0.26 -4.82
CA CYS A 154 -1.22 -0.31 -4.79
C CYS A 154 -1.18 -1.61 -4.00
N HIS A 155 -1.83 -1.62 -2.85
CA HIS A 155 -2.06 -2.81 -2.03
C HIS A 155 -3.47 -3.34 -2.32
N VAL A 156 -3.57 -4.64 -2.59
CA VAL A 156 -4.84 -5.30 -2.89
C VAL A 156 -5.04 -6.52 -2.00
N SER A 157 -6.24 -6.67 -1.44
CA SER A 157 -6.58 -7.78 -0.53
C SER A 157 -8.03 -8.21 -0.68
N ASN A 158 -8.30 -9.50 -0.58
CA ASN A 158 -9.66 -10.05 -0.55
C ASN A 158 -9.97 -10.85 0.73
N GLY A 159 -9.20 -10.66 1.79
CA GLY A 159 -9.35 -11.37 3.06
C GLY A 159 -8.75 -12.78 3.10
N PHE A 160 -8.49 -13.40 1.94
CA PHE A 160 -7.80 -14.70 1.84
C PHE A 160 -6.37 -14.59 1.34
N GLY A 161 -5.99 -13.43 0.82
CA GLY A 161 -4.63 -13.12 0.44
C GLY A 161 -4.47 -11.64 0.16
N GLU A 162 -3.25 -11.28 -0.20
CA GLU A 162 -2.84 -9.93 -0.52
C GLU A 162 -1.76 -9.91 -1.59
N GLU A 163 -1.71 -8.83 -2.37
CA GLU A 163 -0.59 -8.53 -3.26
C GLU A 163 -0.34 -7.02 -3.22
N THR A 164 0.91 -6.62 -3.42
CA THR A 164 1.27 -5.20 -3.49
C THR A 164 2.19 -4.97 -4.67
N ASN A 165 1.86 -3.99 -5.50
CA ASN A 165 2.70 -3.56 -6.61
C ASN A 165 2.86 -2.04 -6.59
N CYS A 166 4.02 -1.53 -6.99
CA CYS A 166 4.36 -0.13 -6.81
C CYS A 166 4.83 0.52 -8.10
N THR A 167 4.55 1.81 -8.20
CA THR A 167 4.99 2.71 -9.26
C THR A 167 5.73 3.90 -8.66
N SER A 168 6.43 4.67 -9.49
CA SER A 168 7.14 5.86 -9.07
C SER A 168 6.56 7.09 -9.76
N VAL A 169 6.41 8.16 -8.99
CA VAL A 169 6.04 9.48 -9.46
C VAL A 169 7.28 10.37 -9.41
N LYS A 170 7.69 10.91 -10.56
CA LYS A 170 8.82 11.82 -10.68
C LYS A 170 8.33 13.25 -10.83
N VAL A 171 8.68 14.12 -9.89
CA VAL A 171 8.43 15.55 -10.03
C VAL A 171 9.57 16.17 -10.83
N THR A 172 9.28 16.67 -12.03
CA THR A 172 10.31 17.17 -12.96
C THR A 172 10.60 18.65 -12.77
N GLU A 173 9.62 19.43 -12.31
CA GLU A 173 9.78 20.86 -12.05
C GLU A 173 9.06 21.25 -10.75
N TYR A 174 9.74 22.02 -9.90
CA TYR A 174 9.28 22.49 -8.60
C TYR A 174 10.05 23.74 -8.15
N GLN A 175 9.38 24.58 -7.38
CA GLN A 175 9.94 25.80 -6.80
C GLN A 175 11.08 25.50 -5.81
N PRO A 176 11.99 26.48 -5.56
CA PRO A 176 13.11 26.29 -4.65
C PRO A 176 12.66 25.93 -3.23
N ILE A 177 13.30 24.93 -2.63
CA ILE A 177 13.10 24.52 -1.24
C ILE A 177 14.42 24.51 -0.47
N ASN A 178 14.33 24.65 0.86
CA ASN A 178 15.47 24.62 1.78
C ASN A 178 16.59 25.60 1.42
N ALA A 179 16.23 26.81 0.98
CA ALA A 179 17.21 27.86 0.69
C ALA A 179 18.06 28.16 1.92
N LYS A 180 19.39 28.11 1.77
CA LYS A 180 20.33 28.28 2.86
C LYS A 180 21.55 29.09 2.43
N LEU A 181 21.96 29.99 3.29
CA LEU A 181 23.26 30.66 3.22
C LEU A 181 24.36 29.74 3.76
N THR A 182 25.41 29.54 2.98
CA THR A 182 26.63 28.83 3.35
C THR A 182 27.84 29.73 3.16
N SER A 183 28.92 29.46 3.90
CA SER A 183 30.20 30.15 3.76
C SER A 183 31.33 29.21 4.14
N ASP A 184 32.45 29.32 3.45
CA ASP A 184 33.67 28.61 3.80
C ASP A 184 34.36 29.21 5.04
N MET A 185 34.00 30.44 5.42
CA MET A 185 34.53 31.11 6.60
C MET A 185 33.54 31.07 7.77
N LYS A 186 34.00 30.54 8.91
CA LYS A 186 33.27 30.59 10.18
C LYS A 186 33.44 31.93 10.92
N PHE A 187 34.52 32.66 10.63
CA PHE A 187 34.87 33.92 11.28
C PHE A 187 35.37 34.92 10.25
N ALA A 188 34.81 36.14 10.27
CA ALA A 188 35.30 37.24 9.46
C ALA A 188 36.47 37.94 10.16
N THR A 189 37.51 38.29 9.40
CA THR A 189 38.58 39.18 9.88
C THR A 189 38.28 40.59 9.41
N ALA A 190 38.51 41.60 10.27
CA ALA A 190 38.34 43.00 9.88
C ALA A 190 39.13 43.30 8.59
N ASN A 191 38.48 44.02 7.66
CA ASN A 191 39.01 44.39 6.34
C ASN A 191 39.39 43.22 5.42
N LYS A 192 38.91 41.99 5.69
CA LYS A 192 38.97 40.89 4.73
C LYS A 192 37.61 40.65 4.12
N THR A 193 37.60 40.38 2.82
CA THR A 193 36.43 39.85 2.12
C THR A 193 36.25 38.38 2.47
N PHE A 194 35.01 37.94 2.54
CA PHE A 194 34.65 36.54 2.58
C PHE A 194 33.46 36.30 1.66
N GLU A 195 33.34 35.07 1.22
CA GLU A 195 32.32 34.64 0.27
C GLU A 195 31.19 33.94 1.00
N VAL A 196 29.97 34.29 0.60
CA VAL A 196 28.76 33.57 0.99
C VAL A 196 28.07 33.05 -0.27
N PHE A 197 27.52 31.86 -0.14
CA PHE A 197 26.77 31.16 -1.19
C PHE A 197 25.33 31.03 -0.74
N CYS A 198 24.40 31.14 -1.69
CA CYS A 198 23.06 30.64 -1.45
C CYS A 198 22.74 29.45 -2.35
N ASN A 199 22.29 28.38 -1.69
CA ASN A 199 21.94 27.13 -2.32
C ASN A 199 20.50 26.77 -1.95
N ALA A 200 19.71 26.37 -2.94
CA ALA A 200 18.38 25.82 -2.77
C ALA A 200 18.20 24.61 -3.70
N ASP A 201 17.37 23.67 -3.28
CA ASP A 201 16.99 22.53 -4.11
C ASP A 201 15.80 22.96 -5.00
N ALA A 202 16.01 23.03 -6.31
CA ALA A 202 15.02 23.54 -7.26
C ALA A 202 15.15 22.83 -8.60
N SER A 203 14.04 22.77 -9.35
CA SER A 203 14.09 22.36 -10.77
C SER A 203 13.08 23.16 -11.59
N PRO A 204 13.50 23.95 -12.61
CA PRO A 204 14.89 24.24 -13.00
C PRO A 204 15.67 24.98 -11.88
N PRO A 205 16.99 25.17 -12.02
CA PRO A 205 17.78 25.88 -11.03
C PRO A 205 17.21 27.26 -10.68
N ALA A 206 17.26 27.59 -9.39
CA ALA A 206 16.73 28.83 -8.85
C ALA A 206 17.56 30.04 -9.28
N ASN A 207 16.92 31.21 -9.32
CA ASN A 207 17.62 32.49 -9.29
C ASN A 207 17.74 32.92 -7.83
N TYR A 208 18.91 33.42 -7.44
CA TYR A 208 19.20 33.74 -6.05
C TYR A 208 19.38 35.24 -5.81
N SER A 209 18.95 35.70 -4.64
CA SER A 209 19.26 37.04 -4.12
C SER A 209 19.69 36.98 -2.65
N ILE A 210 20.77 37.69 -2.32
CA ILE A 210 21.31 37.76 -0.95
C ILE A 210 21.04 39.16 -0.44
N LYS A 211 20.41 39.28 0.72
CA LYS A 211 20.21 40.58 1.39
C LYS A 211 21.00 40.66 2.68
N GLN A 212 21.67 41.78 2.92
CA GLN A 212 22.27 42.14 4.19
C GLN A 212 21.50 43.34 4.75
N GLY A 213 20.64 43.10 5.74
CA GLY A 213 19.62 44.08 6.14
C GLY A 213 18.70 44.44 4.97
N ASN A 214 18.62 45.73 4.61
CA ASN A 214 17.79 46.22 3.51
C ASN A 214 18.53 46.27 2.15
N ILE A 215 19.80 45.88 2.10
CA ILE A 215 20.64 46.00 0.90
C ILE A 215 20.72 44.64 0.21
N THR A 216 20.40 44.60 -1.08
CA THR A 216 20.57 43.40 -1.92
C THR A 216 21.99 43.36 -2.48
N MET A 217 22.74 42.32 -2.14
CA MET A 217 24.13 42.10 -2.53
C MET A 217 24.20 41.23 -3.80
N GLY A 218 24.86 41.73 -4.85
CA GLY A 218 25.14 41.02 -6.11
C GLY A 218 23.96 40.86 -7.09
N GLY A 219 24.24 40.60 -8.37
CA GLY A 219 23.26 40.37 -9.45
C GLY A 219 22.76 38.92 -9.56
N SER A 220 21.63 38.68 -10.25
CA SER A 220 21.04 37.35 -10.45
C SER A 220 21.91 36.46 -11.36
N HIS A 221 22.35 35.31 -10.86
CA HIS A 221 23.03 34.26 -11.65
C HIS A 221 22.24 32.95 -11.57
N LYS A 222 22.24 32.17 -12.65
CA LYS A 222 21.79 30.77 -12.66
C LYS A 222 22.91 29.90 -12.08
N ASP A 223 22.57 29.06 -11.11
CA ASP A 223 23.47 28.18 -10.35
C ASP A 223 24.43 28.93 -9.40
N GLU A 224 24.24 28.73 -8.09
CA GLU A 224 24.97 29.29 -6.93
C GLU A 224 25.38 30.78 -7.00
N LYS A 225 24.77 31.63 -6.16
CA LYS A 225 25.17 33.04 -6.11
C LYS A 225 26.26 33.29 -5.07
N LEU A 226 27.42 33.71 -5.57
CA LEU A 226 28.51 34.27 -4.79
C LEU A 226 28.23 35.73 -4.43
N ALA A 227 28.26 36.07 -3.14
CA ALA A 227 28.38 37.47 -2.72
C ALA A 227 29.66 37.66 -1.91
N THR A 228 30.47 38.62 -2.33
CA THR A 228 31.62 39.11 -1.56
C THR A 228 31.11 40.16 -0.58
N LEU A 229 31.11 39.84 0.71
CA LEU A 229 30.82 40.84 1.75
C LEU A 229 32.10 41.58 2.12
N ILE A 230 32.04 42.90 2.08
CA ILE A 230 33.09 43.80 2.59
C ILE A 230 32.53 44.38 3.89
N GLU A 231 33.30 44.25 4.97
CA GLU A 231 33.08 44.76 6.33
C GLU A 231 32.29 43.88 7.32
N GLY A 232 33.04 43.15 8.14
CA GLY A 232 32.67 42.99 9.55
C GLY A 232 33.20 44.20 10.33
N ILE A 233 32.32 45.15 10.66
CA ILE A 233 32.66 46.24 11.59
C ILE A 233 32.78 45.60 12.98
N ILE A 234 33.96 45.13 13.35
CA ILE A 234 34.26 44.91 14.77
C ILE A 234 34.39 46.31 15.36
N ASN A 235 33.32 46.80 16.00
CA ASN A 235 33.36 48.05 16.76
C ASN A 235 34.59 48.02 17.68
N LYS A 236 35.61 48.81 17.33
CA LYS A 236 36.83 48.98 18.13
C LYS A 236 36.45 49.72 19.40
N GLY A 237 36.06 48.95 20.41
CA GLY A 237 35.75 49.49 21.72
C GLY A 237 34.70 48.65 22.41
N TYR A 238 35.10 47.48 22.91
CA TYR A 238 34.73 46.93 24.22
C TYR A 238 35.18 45.47 24.25
N ARG A 239 35.84 45.06 25.34
CA ARG A 239 36.20 43.68 25.66
C ARG A 239 34.93 42.83 25.85
N GLN A 240 34.26 42.44 24.77
CA GLN A 240 33.36 41.30 24.74
C GLN A 240 33.48 40.65 23.36
N ARG A 241 33.83 39.36 23.32
CA ARG A 241 33.73 38.52 22.12
C ARG A 241 32.24 38.34 21.80
N ARG A 242 31.59 39.37 21.26
CA ARG A 242 30.29 39.22 20.61
C ARG A 242 30.53 38.74 19.20
N THR A 243 30.17 37.50 18.95
CA THR A 243 29.96 36.98 17.61
C THR A 243 28.76 37.73 17.03
N GLU A 244 28.98 38.82 16.30
CA GLU A 244 27.93 39.41 15.50
C GLU A 244 27.72 38.50 14.28
N TYR A 245 26.68 37.69 14.36
CA TYR A 245 26.20 36.94 13.21
C TYR A 245 25.68 37.94 12.18
N LEU A 246 26.26 37.92 10.99
CA LEU A 246 25.66 38.59 9.85
C LEU A 246 24.24 38.05 9.65
N LYS A 247 23.25 38.90 9.92
CA LYS A 247 21.85 38.66 9.55
C LYS A 247 21.71 38.92 8.06
N SER A 248 22.11 37.93 7.27
CA SER A 248 21.85 37.90 5.85
C SER A 248 20.80 36.84 5.56
N ASP A 249 19.89 37.14 4.64
CA ASP A 249 18.84 36.21 4.21
C ASP A 249 19.07 35.81 2.75
N CYS A 250 18.78 34.54 2.43
CA CYS A 250 18.65 34.10 1.05
C CYS A 250 17.18 34.10 0.63
N LEU A 251 16.94 34.71 -0.53
CA LEU A 251 15.63 34.84 -1.18
C LEU A 251 15.70 34.32 -2.61
#